data_AF-A0A7W5GTV2-F1
#
_entry.id   AF-A0A7W5GTV2-F1
#
_cell.length_a   1.000
_cell.length_b   1.000
_cell.length_c   1.000
_cell.angle_alpha   90.00
_cell.angle_beta   90.00
_cell.angle_gamma   90.00
#
_symmetry.space_group_name_H-M   'P 1'
#
loop_
_entity.id
_entity.type
_entity.pdbx_description
1 polymer ?
#
loop_
_entity_poly.entity_id
_entity_poly.type
_entity_poly.pdbx_seq_one_letter_code
_entity_poly.pdbx_strand_id
1 'polypeptide(L)'
;MSSQSQVLNARQISHVLELIEINLLAPREAIRKLEALTADGEFTQAECYAIRMLLVLDHADLVNALREASEDDEALGLVRDHLVHEARVVCEGG
;
A
#
# COMPACT_ATOMS: atom_id res chain seq x y z
N MET A 1 23.88 -8.52 -5.29
CA MET A 1 22.80 -8.85 -4.34
C MET A 1 21.52 -8.72 -5.12
N SER A 2 20.83 -9.82 -5.40
CA SER A 2 19.57 -9.77 -6.14
C SER A 2 18.55 -9.10 -5.24
N SER A 3 18.19 -7.85 -5.53
CA SER A 3 17.01 -7.22 -4.96
C SER A 3 15.82 -8.03 -5.45
N GLN A 4 15.44 -9.09 -4.73
CA GLN A 4 14.11 -9.65 -4.90
C GLN A 4 13.16 -8.54 -4.49
N SER A 5 12.63 -7.81 -5.47
CA SER A 5 11.49 -6.94 -5.26
C SER A 5 10.46 -7.77 -4.52
N GLN A 6 10.21 -7.40 -3.27
CA GLN A 6 9.28 -8.12 -2.42
C GLN A 6 7.90 -7.93 -3.05
N VAL A 7 7.40 -8.97 -3.71
CA VAL A 7 6.12 -8.97 -4.40
C VAL A 7 5.01 -9.30 -3.41
N LEU A 8 3.95 -8.51 -3.46
CA LEU A 8 2.75 -8.57 -2.65
C LEU A 8 1.61 -9.10 -3.53
N ASN A 9 0.91 -10.11 -3.03
CA ASN A 9 -0.30 -10.62 -3.68
C ASN A 9 -1.47 -9.64 -3.52
N ALA A 10 -2.58 -9.90 -4.20
CA ALA A 10 -3.78 -9.05 -4.17
C ALA A 10 -4.32 -8.81 -2.75
N ARG A 11 -4.30 -9.81 -1.87
CA ARG A 11 -4.76 -9.68 -0.48
C ARG A 11 -3.86 -8.74 0.31
N GLN A 12 -2.55 -8.90 0.21
CA GLN A 12 -1.58 -8.01 0.83
C GLN A 12 -1.68 -6.58 0.31
N ILE A 13 -1.87 -6.40 -1.00
CA ILE A 13 -2.11 -5.08 -1.61
C ILE A 13 -3.38 -4.44 -1.04
N SER A 14 -4.48 -5.20 -0.91
CA SER A 14 -5.71 -4.69 -0.30
C SER A 14 -5.49 -4.17 1.12
N HIS A 15 -4.72 -4.89 1.94
CA HIS A 15 -4.34 -4.41 3.27
C HIS A 15 -3.49 -3.14 3.23
N VAL A 16 -2.53 -3.04 2.29
CA VAL A 16 -1.70 -1.84 2.16
C VAL A 16 -2.54 -0.63 1.72
N LEU A 17 -3.47 -0.79 0.79
CA LEU A 17 -4.39 0.29 0.37
C LEU A 17 -5.24 0.78 1.55
N GLU A 18 -5.78 -0.14 2.35
CA GLU A 18 -6.52 0.23 3.57
C GLU A 18 -5.63 0.99 4.57
N LEU A 19 -4.38 0.55 4.75
CA LEU A 19 -3.42 1.24 5.62
C LEU A 19 -3.12 2.66 5.14
N ILE A 20 -3.07 2.89 3.82
CA ILE A 20 -2.86 4.22 3.23
C ILE A 20 -4.05 5.13 3.57
N GLU A 21 -5.27 4.66 3.39
CA GLU A 21 -6.48 5.41 3.73
C GLU A 21 -6.51 5.78 5.22
N ILE A 22 -6.21 4.82 6.09
CA ILE A 22 -6.12 5.08 7.54
C ILE A 22 -5.00 6.08 7.84
N ASN A 23 -3.85 5.97 7.18
CA ASN A 23 -2.68 6.81 7.45
C ASN A 23 -2.95 8.30 7.15
N LEU A 24 -3.82 8.63 6.20
CA LEU A 24 -4.21 10.02 5.91
C LEU A 24 -4.89 10.71 7.09
N LEU A 25 -5.63 9.96 7.91
CA LEU A 25 -6.44 10.50 9.01
C LEU A 25 -5.88 10.16 10.40
N ALA A 26 -5.29 8.98 10.53
CA ALA A 26 -4.82 8.40 11.79
C ALA A 26 -3.51 7.61 11.59
N PRO A 27 -2.35 8.28 11.35
CA PRO A 27 -1.07 7.63 11.10
C PRO A 27 -0.69 6.59 12.17
N ARG A 28 -0.95 6.91 13.45
CA ARG A 28 -0.65 5.99 14.56
C ARG A 28 -1.47 4.70 14.50
N GLU A 29 -2.70 4.79 14.01
CA GLU A 29 -3.59 3.63 13.90
C GLU A 29 -3.19 2.76 12.71
N ALA A 30 -2.78 3.36 11.59
CA ALA A 30 -2.21 2.63 10.47
C ALA A 30 -0.99 1.80 10.91
N ILE A 31 -0.07 2.40 11.68
CA ILE A 31 1.11 1.67 12.20
C ILE A 31 0.71 0.51 13.11
N ARG A 32 -0.25 0.70 14.03
CA ARG A 32 -0.73 -0.38 14.90
C ARG A 32 -1.36 -1.52 14.11
N LYS A 33 -2.18 -1.20 13.11
CA LYS A 33 -2.80 -2.20 12.26
C LYS A 33 -1.77 -2.97 11.45
N LEU A 34 -0.75 -2.29 10.90
CA LEU A 34 0.36 -2.94 10.21
C LEU A 34 1.14 -3.89 11.14
N GLU A 35 1.41 -3.49 12.37
CA GLU A 35 2.06 -4.34 13.37
C GLU A 35 1.21 -5.58 13.70
N ALA A 36 -0.10 -5.42 13.83
CA ALA A 36 -1.02 -6.55 14.06
C ALA A 36 -1.02 -7.54 12.89
N LEU A 37 -1.15 -7.05 11.65
CA LEU A 37 -1.10 -7.89 10.44
C LEU A 37 0.25 -8.62 10.31
N THR A 38 1.35 -7.95 10.68
CA THR A 38 2.68 -8.58 10.72
C THR A 38 2.75 -9.68 11.78
N ALA A 39 2.20 -9.45 12.98
CA ALA A 39 2.17 -10.45 14.04
C ALA A 39 1.31 -11.68 13.68
N ASP A 40 0.25 -11.48 12.89
CA ASP A 40 -0.61 -12.54 12.37
C ASP A 40 0.01 -13.29 11.16
N GLY A 41 1.19 -12.85 10.70
CA GLY A 41 1.93 -13.48 9.60
C GLY A 41 1.48 -13.08 8.20
N GLU A 42 0.63 -12.06 8.07
CA GLU A 42 0.23 -11.50 6.77
C GLU A 42 1.42 -10.81 6.07
N PHE A 43 2.33 -10.22 6.85
CA PHE A 43 3.55 -9.59 6.36
C PHE A 43 4.77 -10.13 7.10
N THR A 44 5.88 -10.25 6.37
CA THR A 44 7.21 -10.45 6.97
C THR A 44 7.69 -9.17 7.65
N GLN A 45 8.69 -9.30 8.53
CA GLN A 45 9.30 -8.13 9.18
C GLN A 45 9.93 -7.14 8.16
N ALA A 46 10.43 -7.66 7.04
CA ALA A 46 10.98 -6.86 5.96
C ALA A 46 9.88 -6.10 5.19
N GLU A 47 8.75 -6.78 4.88
CA GLU A 47 7.57 -6.14 4.30
C GLU A 47 7.02 -5.06 5.23
N CYS A 48 6.91 -5.34 6.53
CA CYS A 48 6.46 -4.36 7.52
C CYS A 48 7.32 -3.08 7.47
N TYR A 49 8.64 -3.21 7.39
CA TYR A 49 9.54 -2.07 7.27
C TYR A 49 9.35 -1.33 5.94
N ALA A 50 9.24 -2.06 4.82
CA ALA A 50 9.00 -1.47 3.50
C ALA A 50 7.67 -0.70 3.44
N ILE A 51 6.59 -1.26 4.01
CA ILE A 51 5.28 -0.62 4.06
C ILE A 51 5.32 0.65 4.92
N ARG A 52 6.06 0.67 6.04
CA ARG A 52 6.25 1.91 6.82
C ARG A 52 6.91 3.02 6.00
N MET A 53 7.90 2.66 5.18
CA MET A 53 8.54 3.61 4.27
C MET A 53 7.59 4.06 3.16
N LEU A 54 6.73 3.15 2.68
CA LEU A 54 5.72 3.46 1.67
C LEU A 54 4.68 4.48 2.18
N LEU A 55 4.23 4.36 3.44
CA LEU A 55 3.23 5.25 4.05
C LEU A 55 3.67 6.73 4.19
N VAL A 56 4.95 7.04 3.97
CA VAL A 56 5.47 8.42 4.03
C VAL A 56 5.84 8.99 2.65
N LEU A 57 5.69 8.20 1.59
CA LEU A 57 5.91 8.66 0.22
C LEU A 57 4.80 9.65 -0.20
N ASP A 58 5.12 10.49 -1.16
CA ASP A 58 4.08 11.22 -1.87
C ASP A 58 3.22 10.26 -2.70
N HIS A 59 2.05 10.73 -3.13
CA HIS A 59 1.10 9.88 -3.84
C HIS A 59 1.67 9.28 -5.14
N ALA A 60 2.51 10.02 -5.88
CA ALA A 60 3.06 9.54 -7.15
C ALA A 60 4.08 8.42 -6.93
N ASP A 61 4.98 8.62 -5.97
CA ASP A 61 6.00 7.63 -5.59
C ASP A 61 5.37 6.40 -4.94
N LEU A 62 4.36 6.60 -4.09
CA LEU A 62 3.57 5.54 -3.46
C LEU A 62 2.92 4.63 -4.51
N VAL A 63 2.25 5.22 -5.50
CA VAL A 63 1.61 4.48 -6.58
C VAL A 63 2.62 3.67 -7.39
N ASN A 64 3.76 4.28 -7.72
CA ASN A 64 4.79 3.59 -8.48
C ASN A 64 5.35 2.40 -7.68
N ALA A 65 5.64 2.61 -6.38
CA ALA A 65 6.10 1.56 -5.48
C ALA A 65 5.09 0.40 -5.37
N LEU A 66 3.79 0.69 -5.26
CA LEU A 66 2.74 -0.35 -5.21
C LEU A 66 2.64 -1.15 -6.51
N ARG A 67 2.80 -0.49 -7.66
CA ARG A 67 2.83 -1.17 -8.97
C ARG A 67 4.02 -2.11 -9.11
N GLU A 68 5.20 -1.68 -8.66
CA GLU A 68 6.42 -2.50 -8.68
C GLU A 68 6.35 -3.65 -7.68
N ALA A 69 5.63 -3.45 -6.56
CA ALA A 69 5.43 -4.47 -5.54
C ALA A 69 4.27 -5.44 -5.86
N SER A 70 3.47 -5.22 -6.91
CA SER A 70 2.34 -6.11 -7.22
C SER A 70 2.81 -7.42 -7.85
N GLU A 71 2.38 -8.56 -7.32
CA GLU A 71 2.76 -9.89 -7.82
C GLU A 71 2.08 -10.24 -9.16
N ASP A 72 0.81 -9.88 -9.31
CA ASP A 72 -0.04 -10.29 -10.44
C ASP A 72 -0.97 -9.16 -10.95
N ASP A 73 -1.72 -9.46 -12.02
CA ASP A 73 -2.66 -8.53 -12.63
C ASP A 73 -3.85 -8.19 -11.70
N GLU A 74 -4.19 -9.04 -10.74
CA GLU A 74 -5.25 -8.78 -9.76
C GLU A 74 -4.79 -7.71 -8.76
N ALA A 75 -3.59 -7.86 -8.21
CA ALA A 75 -2.91 -6.87 -7.39
C ALA A 75 -2.77 -5.53 -8.12
N LEU A 76 -2.32 -5.55 -9.38
CA LEU A 76 -2.24 -4.34 -10.21
C LEU A 76 -3.62 -3.72 -10.47
N GLY A 77 -4.66 -4.53 -10.60
CA GLY A 77 -6.06 -4.08 -10.72
C GLY A 77 -6.49 -3.25 -9.51
N LEU A 78 -6.22 -3.74 -8.30
CA LEU A 78 -6.53 -3.03 -7.06
C LEU A 78 -5.83 -1.66 -6.97
N VAL A 79 -4.55 -1.59 -7.33
CA VAL A 79 -3.79 -0.32 -7.34
C VAL A 79 -4.37 0.65 -8.38
N ARG A 80 -4.82 0.17 -9.55
CA ARG A 80 -5.45 0.99 -10.58
C ARG A 80 -6.82 1.52 -10.14
N ASP A 81 -7.62 0.70 -9.47
CA ASP A 81 -8.94 1.13 -8.99
C ASP A 81 -8.80 2.22 -7.92
N HIS A 82 -7.80 2.11 -7.05
CA HIS A 82 -7.48 3.14 -6.07
C HIS A 82 -7.07 4.47 -6.73
N LEU A 83 -6.28 4.42 -7.81
CA LEU A 83 -5.92 5.61 -8.61
C LEU A 83 -7.12 6.31 -9.25
N VAL A 84 -8.09 5.55 -9.76
CA VAL A 84 -9.31 6.10 -10.36
C VAL A 84 -10.16 6.81 -9.30
N HIS A 85 -10.13 6.33 -8.05
CA HIS A 85 -10.83 6.97 -6.94
C HIS A 85 -10.25 8.36 -6.64
N GLU A 86 -8.93 8.51 -6.54
CA GLU A 86 -8.31 9.81 -6.23
C GLU A 86 -8.42 10.83 -7.39
N ALA A 87 -8.30 10.39 -8.65
CA ALA A 87 -8.47 11.27 -9.80
C ALA A 87 -9.88 11.88 -9.90
N ARG A 88 -10.91 11.18 -9.39
CA ARG A 88 -12.29 11.70 -9.34
C ARG A 88 -12.46 12.79 -8.28
N VAL A 89 -11.78 12.70 -7.14
CA VAL A 89 -11.85 13.71 -6.08
C VAL A 89 -11.31 15.06 -6.56
N VAL A 90 -10.31 15.07 -7.46
CA VAL A 90 -9.75 16.29 -8.05
C VAL A 90 -10.70 16.97 -9.05
N CYS A 91 -11.61 16.23 -9.69
CA CYS A 91 -12.53 16.79 -10.68
C CYS A 91 -13.86 17.30 -10.12
N GLU A 92 -14.23 16.96 -8.88
CA GLU A 92 -15.49 17.41 -8.26
C GLU A 92 -15.32 18.55 -7.24
N GLY A 93 -14.10 19.06 -7.05
CA GLY A 93 -13.80 20.23 -6.20
C GLY A 93 -13.64 21.56 -6.95
N GLY A 94 -14.53 21.83 -7.91
CA GLY A 94 -14.59 23.10 -8.65
C GLY A 94 -15.38 24.18 -7.93
#